data_AF-A0A172WRB5-F1
#
_entry.id   AF-A0A172WRB5-F1
#
_cell.length_a   1.000
_cell.length_b   1.000
_cell.length_c   1.000
_cell.angle_alpha   90.00
_cell.angle_beta   90.00
_cell.angle_gamma   90.00
#
_symmetry.space_group_name_H-M   'P 1'
#
loop_
_entity.id
_entity.type
_entity.pdbx_description
1 polymer ?
#
loop_
_entity_poly.entity_id
_entity_poly.type
_entity_poly.pdbx_seq_one_letter_code
_entity_poly.pdbx_strand_id
1 'polypeptide(L)'
;MQDYRYDRVNSLASHEAARQEIARKMAAFEAEHGPVETTPILTTDKRIPYRISCPEKRQQRLSDEAVKVRSRSKINEERKQIRAGNRERILALAKCKLSTKAIAERTGLSTTTVRTVIREAA
;
A
#
# COMPACT_ATOMS: atom_id res chain seq x y z
N MET A 1 24.18 31.14 -7.84
CA MET A 1 23.21 30.03 -7.80
C MET A 1 22.28 30.32 -6.64
N GLN A 2 21.00 30.63 -6.88
CA GLN A 2 20.05 30.97 -5.81
C GLN A 2 19.46 29.68 -5.23
N ASP A 3 19.69 29.44 -3.94
CA ASP A 3 19.13 28.30 -3.22
C ASP A 3 17.66 28.56 -2.88
N TYR A 4 16.75 27.93 -3.63
CA TYR A 4 15.34 27.95 -3.29
C TYR A 4 15.07 26.94 -2.17
N ARG A 5 15.14 27.40 -0.91
CA ARG A 5 14.59 26.66 0.23
C ARG A 5 13.06 26.72 0.13
N TYR A 6 12.42 25.59 -0.10
CA TYR A 6 10.97 25.47 0.01
C TYR A 6 10.59 25.39 1.48
N ASP A 7 10.19 26.53 2.06
CA ASP A 7 9.52 26.55 3.35
C ASP A 7 8.17 25.82 3.21
N ARG A 8 8.06 24.66 3.86
CA ARG A 8 6.85 23.81 3.86
C ARG A 8 5.75 24.41 4.75
N VAL A 9 5.40 25.67 4.54
CA VAL A 9 4.19 26.26 5.12
C VAL A 9 3.12 26.22 4.04
N ASN A 10 2.41 25.09 3.96
CA ASN A 10 1.24 24.88 3.10
C ASN A 10 0.05 25.70 3.64
N SER A 11 0.12 27.03 3.62
CA SER A 11 -1.02 27.90 3.87
C SER A 11 -1.56 28.42 2.54
N LEU A 12 -2.87 28.63 2.45
CA LEU A 12 -3.47 29.20 1.23
C LEU A 12 -2.86 30.56 0.88
N ALA A 13 -2.54 31.36 1.90
CA ALA A 13 -1.89 32.66 1.75
C ALA A 13 -0.48 32.57 1.12
N SER A 14 0.34 31.57 1.48
CA SER A 14 1.67 31.42 0.87
C SER A 14 1.57 30.99 -0.60
N HIS A 15 0.59 30.16 -0.94
CA HIS A 15 0.30 29.79 -2.33
C HIS A 15 -0.20 30.98 -3.16
N GLU A 16 -1.06 31.83 -2.60
CA GLU A 16 -1.53 33.05 -3.28
C GLU A 16 -0.39 34.05 -3.48
N ALA A 17 0.46 34.26 -2.47
CA ALA A 17 1.64 35.10 -2.60
C ALA A 17 2.60 34.60 -3.70
N ALA A 18 2.88 33.30 -3.74
CA ALA A 18 3.72 32.70 -4.78
C ALA A 18 3.12 32.87 -6.18
N ARG A 19 1.79 32.74 -6.33
CA ARG A 19 1.10 33.00 -7.61
C ARG A 19 1.25 34.45 -8.05
N GLN A 20 1.11 35.40 -7.11
CA GLN A 20 1.28 36.83 -7.40
C GLN A 20 2.72 37.16 -7.79
N GLU A 21 3.72 36.58 -7.13
CA GLU A 21 5.12 36.76 -7.51
C GLU A 21 5.44 36.24 -8.91
N ILE A 22 4.92 35.06 -9.26
CA ILE A 22 5.08 34.50 -10.61
C ILE A 22 4.40 35.39 -11.64
N ALA A 23 3.17 35.85 -11.37
CA ALA A 23 2.45 36.76 -12.27
C ALA A 23 3.21 38.07 -12.52
N ARG A 24 3.81 38.66 -11.47
CA ARG A 24 4.64 39.88 -11.60
C ARG A 24 5.87 39.64 -12.48
N LYS A 25 6.54 38.49 -12.32
CA LYS A 25 7.71 38.14 -13.14
C LYS A 25 7.33 37.93 -14.61
N MET A 26 6.20 37.27 -14.87
CA MET A 26 5.70 37.08 -16.24
C MET A 26 5.32 38.43 -16.88
N ALA A 27 4.62 39.31 -16.16
CA ALA A 27 4.23 40.63 -16.67
C ALA A 27 5.44 41.53 -16.95
N ALA A 28 6.46 41.52 -16.09
CA ALA A 28 7.70 42.26 -16.33
C ALA A 28 8.44 41.71 -17.57
N PHE A 29 8.48 40.39 -17.73
CA PHE A 29 9.10 39.75 -18.87
C PHE A 29 8.38 40.07 -20.19
N GLU A 30 7.03 40.04 -20.20
CA GLU A 30 6.20 40.40 -21.36
C GLU A 30 6.35 41.88 -21.75
N ALA A 31 6.53 42.78 -20.77
CA ALA A 31 6.78 44.19 -21.04
C ALA A 31 8.14 44.43 -21.73
N GLU A 32 9.15 43.62 -21.40
CA GLU A 32 10.49 43.73 -21.98
C GLU A 32 10.65 42.98 -23.32
N HIS A 33 10.02 41.81 -23.47
CA HIS A 33 10.29 40.88 -24.59
C HIS A 33 9.11 40.73 -25.55
N GLY A 34 7.96 41.36 -25.26
CA GLY A 34 6.74 41.19 -26.02
C GLY A 34 5.95 39.93 -25.62
N PRO A 35 4.79 39.68 -26.27
CA PRO A 35 3.93 38.54 -25.94
C PRO A 35 4.67 37.21 -26.15
N VAL A 36 4.71 36.37 -25.13
CA VAL A 36 5.38 35.07 -25.17
C VAL A 36 4.55 34.09 -25.98
N GLU A 37 4.93 33.86 -27.23
CA GLU A 37 4.36 32.79 -28.06
C GLU A 37 4.79 31.43 -27.49
N THR A 38 3.88 30.75 -26.80
CA THR A 38 4.12 29.38 -26.34
C THR A 38 3.64 28.40 -27.42
N THR A 39 4.58 27.84 -28.17
CA THR A 39 4.25 26.70 -29.03
C THR A 39 3.96 25.47 -28.15
N PRO A 40 2.84 24.77 -28.33
CA PRO A 40 2.55 23.57 -27.55
C PRO A 40 3.63 22.51 -27.84
N ILE A 41 4.16 21.90 -26.78
CA ILE A 41 5.07 20.77 -26.92
C ILE A 41 4.28 19.60 -27.51
N LEU A 42 4.47 19.34 -28.80
CA LEU A 42 3.89 18.20 -29.51
C LEU A 42 4.57 16.92 -29.02
N THR A 43 4.01 16.31 -27.97
CA THR A 43 4.43 14.99 -27.50
C THR A 43 3.74 13.92 -28.35
N THR A 44 4.33 13.61 -29.51
CA THR A 44 3.84 12.55 -30.41
C THR A 44 3.86 11.18 -29.73
N ASP A 45 4.82 10.94 -28.84
CA ASP A 45 4.92 9.72 -28.04
C ASP A 45 4.81 10.04 -26.55
N LYS A 46 3.85 9.42 -25.87
CA LYS A 46 3.61 9.51 -24.42
C LYS A 46 4.73 8.87 -23.56
N ARG A 47 5.90 8.61 -24.15
CA ARG A 47 7.06 8.01 -23.47
C ARG A 47 8.08 9.10 -23.17
N ILE A 48 8.22 9.41 -21.88
CA ILE A 48 9.32 10.23 -21.38
C ILE A 48 10.62 9.47 -21.69
N PRO A 49 11.60 10.06 -22.42
CA PRO A 49 12.77 9.35 -22.93
C PRO A 49 13.75 8.89 -21.86
N TYR A 50 13.54 9.28 -20.61
CA TYR A 50 14.36 8.88 -19.47
C TYR A 50 13.49 8.46 -18.28
N ARG A 51 13.96 7.48 -17.53
CA ARG A 51 13.36 7.01 -16.29
C ARG A 51 14.23 7.49 -15.13
N ILE A 52 13.75 8.49 -14.37
CA ILE A 52 14.43 8.93 -13.15
C ILE A 52 14.24 7.85 -12.08
N SER A 53 15.24 6.99 -11.91
CA SER A 53 15.29 6.06 -10.78
C SER A 53 16.05 6.69 -9.62
N CYS A 54 15.37 7.07 -8.54
CA CYS A 54 16.04 7.45 -7.29
C CYS A 54 16.44 6.16 -6.54
N PRO A 55 17.74 5.84 -6.40
CA PRO A 55 18.19 4.61 -5.75
C PRO A 55 17.78 4.55 -4.27
N GLU A 56 17.79 5.68 -3.57
CA GLU A 56 17.40 5.79 -2.16
C GLU A 56 15.94 5.37 -1.93
N LYS A 57 15.01 5.84 -2.77
CA LYS A 57 13.60 5.46 -2.70
C LYS A 57 13.38 3.97 -3.00
N ARG A 58 14.26 3.35 -3.80
CA ARG A 58 14.21 1.90 -4.06
C ARG A 58 14.66 1.11 -2.83
N GLN A 59 15.71 1.57 -2.15
CA GLN A 59 16.21 0.93 -0.91
C GLN A 59 15.20 1.02 0.23
N GLN A 60 14.56 2.19 0.42
CA GLN A 60 13.49 2.37 1.43
C GLN A 60 12.30 1.43 1.19
N ARG A 61 11.88 1.24 -0.07
CA ARG A 61 10.79 0.30 -0.39
C ARG A 61 11.15 -1.14 -0.04
N LEU A 62 12.38 -1.56 -0.33
CA LEU A 62 12.85 -2.91 -0.01
C LEU A 62 12.93 -3.13 1.52
N SER A 63 13.35 -2.12 2.29
CA SER A 63 13.35 -2.22 3.75
C SER A 63 11.93 -2.30 4.32
N ASP A 64 10.99 -1.49 3.82
CA ASP A 64 9.60 -1.51 4.27
C ASP A 64 8.91 -2.85 3.97
N GLU A 65 9.22 -3.43 2.81
CA GLU A 65 8.69 -4.72 2.39
C GLU A 65 9.25 -5.86 3.25
N ALA A 66 10.55 -5.83 3.58
CA ALA A 66 11.15 -6.78 4.51
C ALA A 66 10.52 -6.71 5.92
N VAL A 67 10.20 -5.51 6.40
CA VAL A 67 9.50 -5.32 7.70
C VAL A 67 8.07 -5.89 7.64
N LYS A 68 7.34 -5.67 6.54
CA LYS A 68 5.99 -6.25 6.34
C LYS A 68 6.01 -7.78 6.27
N VAL A 69 7.02 -8.37 5.66
CA VAL A 69 7.15 -9.84 5.59
C VAL A 69 7.39 -10.43 6.99
N ARG A 70 8.24 -9.79 7.81
CA ARG A 70 8.51 -10.21 9.19
C ARG A 70 7.31 -10.04 10.12
N SER A 71 6.49 -9.01 9.95
CA SER A 71 5.28 -8.86 10.76
C SER A 71 4.20 -9.88 10.39
N ARG A 72 4.10 -10.26 9.11
CA ARG A 72 3.18 -11.30 8.65
C ARG A 72 3.60 -12.71 9.06
N SER A 73 4.90 -12.99 9.21
CA SER A 73 5.37 -14.34 9.59
C SER A 73 4.86 -14.74 10.98
N LYS A 74 4.91 -13.83 11.96
CA LYS A 74 4.40 -14.10 13.32
C LYS A 74 2.90 -14.38 13.34
N ILE A 75 2.11 -13.56 12.63
CA ILE A 75 0.66 -13.74 12.50
C ILE A 75 0.33 -15.09 11.83
N ASN A 76 1.14 -15.51 10.86
CA ASN A 76 0.95 -16.79 10.19
C ASN A 76 1.28 -17.98 11.10
N GLU A 77 2.29 -17.86 11.96
CA GLU A 77 2.63 -18.88 12.97
C GLU A 77 1.50 -19.06 14.00
N GLU A 78 0.97 -17.97 14.55
CA GLU A 78 -0.17 -18.01 15.47
C GLU A 78 -1.40 -18.68 14.82
N ARG A 79 -1.73 -18.28 13.57
CA ARG A 79 -2.82 -18.91 12.81
C ARG A 79 -2.58 -20.40 12.57
N LYS A 80 -1.33 -20.81 12.34
CA LYS A 80 -0.97 -22.22 12.15
C LYS A 80 -1.19 -23.03 13.44
N GLN A 81 -0.80 -22.48 14.59
CA GLN A 81 -1.01 -23.09 15.89
C GLN A 81 -2.50 -23.24 16.21
N ILE A 82 -3.30 -22.18 16.00
CA ILE A 82 -4.76 -22.22 16.20
C ILE A 82 -5.41 -23.29 15.32
N ARG A 83 -5.00 -23.39 14.04
CA ARG A 83 -5.52 -24.43 13.13
C ARG A 83 -5.15 -25.84 13.59
N ALA A 84 -3.93 -26.03 14.08
CA ALA A 84 -3.50 -27.33 14.61
C ALA A 84 -4.34 -27.74 15.83
N GLY A 85 -4.52 -26.84 16.81
CA GLY A 85 -5.35 -27.12 17.99
C GLY A 85 -6.83 -27.37 17.65
N ASN A 86 -7.39 -26.61 16.70
CA ASN A 86 -8.74 -26.85 16.21
C ASN A 86 -8.87 -28.20 15.51
N ARG A 87 -7.86 -28.60 14.72
CA ARG A 87 -7.83 -29.92 14.07
C ARG A 87 -7.82 -31.04 15.10
N GLU A 88 -6.99 -30.97 16.12
CA GLU A 88 -6.93 -31.97 17.19
C GLU A 88 -8.27 -32.10 17.94
N ARG A 89 -8.89 -30.97 18.30
CA ARG A 89 -10.22 -30.95 18.94
C ARG A 89 -11.29 -31.60 18.07
N ILE A 90 -11.34 -31.27 16.78
CA ILE A 90 -12.29 -31.86 15.83
C ILE A 90 -12.07 -33.37 15.73
N LEU A 91 -10.82 -33.83 15.59
CA LEU A 91 -10.51 -35.26 15.44
C LEU A 91 -10.82 -36.05 16.72
N ALA A 92 -10.56 -35.49 17.90
CA ALA A 92 -10.92 -36.12 19.17
C ALA A 92 -12.45 -36.33 19.27
N LEU A 93 -13.25 -35.32 18.89
CA LEU A 93 -14.71 -35.42 18.89
C LEU A 93 -15.24 -36.34 17.77
N ALA A 94 -14.56 -36.39 16.62
CA ALA A 94 -14.91 -37.29 15.52
C ALA A 94 -14.72 -38.76 15.89
N LYS A 95 -13.69 -39.11 16.69
CA LYS A 95 -13.50 -40.47 17.23
C LYS A 95 -14.67 -40.93 18.09
N CYS A 96 -15.36 -40.01 18.77
CA CYS A 96 -16.58 -40.29 19.52
C CYS A 96 -17.83 -40.49 18.64
N LYS A 97 -17.70 -40.55 17.31
CA LYS A 97 -18.79 -40.72 16.32
C LYS A 97 -19.90 -39.66 16.44
N LEU A 98 -19.56 -38.47 16.91
CA LEU A 98 -20.49 -37.33 16.95
C LEU A 98 -20.79 -36.82 15.54
N SER A 99 -22.01 -36.31 15.34
CA SER A 99 -22.39 -35.70 14.07
C SER A 99 -21.59 -34.42 13.82
N THR A 100 -21.34 -34.08 12.55
CA THR A 100 -20.58 -32.87 12.17
C THR A 100 -21.22 -31.58 12.72
N LYS A 101 -22.55 -31.56 12.88
CA LYS A 101 -23.29 -30.42 13.47
C LYS A 101 -22.97 -30.29 14.97
N ALA A 102 -23.03 -31.38 15.72
CA ALA A 102 -22.72 -31.39 17.15
C ALA A 102 -21.25 -31.02 17.42
N ILE A 103 -20.33 -31.44 16.54
CA ILE A 103 -18.90 -31.05 16.64
C ILE A 103 -18.73 -29.55 16.40
N ALA A 104 -19.42 -28.99 15.39
CA ALA A 104 -19.39 -27.56 15.09
C ALA A 104 -19.89 -26.72 16.28
N GLU A 105 -21.00 -27.10 16.89
CA GLU A 105 -21.55 -26.44 18.09
C GLU A 105 -20.57 -26.49 19.28
N ARG A 106 -19.97 -27.65 19.55
CA ARG A 106 -19.01 -27.81 20.67
C ARG A 106 -17.67 -27.10 20.46
N THR A 107 -17.27 -26.91 19.20
CA THR A 107 -16.00 -26.25 18.86
C THR A 107 -16.15 -24.76 18.55
N GLY A 108 -17.38 -24.28 18.32
CA GLY A 108 -17.65 -22.92 17.86
C GLY A 108 -17.18 -22.66 16.42
N LEU A 109 -16.99 -23.72 15.63
CA LEU A 109 -16.49 -23.65 14.25
C LEU A 109 -17.62 -23.86 13.25
N SER A 110 -17.43 -23.41 12.01
CA SER A 110 -18.40 -23.67 10.96
C SER A 110 -18.48 -25.16 10.62
N THR A 111 -19.67 -25.64 10.26
CA THR A 111 -19.88 -27.03 9.82
C THR A 111 -19.02 -27.37 8.60
N THR A 112 -18.79 -26.40 7.71
CA THR A 112 -17.89 -26.54 6.54
C THR A 112 -16.45 -26.80 6.98
N THR A 113 -15.93 -26.02 7.94
CA THR A 113 -14.58 -26.21 8.49
C THR A 113 -14.41 -27.61 9.09
N VAL A 114 -15.38 -28.05 9.88
CA VAL A 114 -15.37 -29.38 10.50
C VAL A 114 -15.35 -30.49 9.45
N ARG A 115 -16.21 -30.39 8.41
CA ARG A 115 -16.24 -31.36 7.30
C ARG A 115 -14.91 -31.43 6.56
N THR A 116 -14.32 -30.29 6.24
CA THR A 116 -13.02 -30.24 5.54
C THR A 116 -11.93 -30.91 6.37
N VAL A 117 -11.85 -30.61 7.67
CA VAL A 117 -10.85 -31.19 8.56
C VAL A 117 -11.00 -32.71 8.70
N ILE A 118 -12.23 -33.20 8.84
CA ILE A 118 -12.49 -34.65 8.91
C ILE A 118 -12.11 -35.32 7.58
N ARG A 119 -12.46 -34.71 6.44
CA ARG A 119 -12.11 -35.23 5.10
C ARG A 119 -10.61 -35.27 4.84
N GLU A 120 -9.86 -34.27 5.31
CA GLU A 120 -8.40 -34.22 5.17
C GLU A 120 -7.65 -35.16 6.12
N ALA A 121 -8.35 -35.79 7.07
CA ALA A 121 -7.79 -36.72 8.05
C ALA A 121 -8.28 -38.17 7.89
N ALA A 122 -9.30 -38.38 7.07
CA ALA A 122 -9.75 -39.70 6.63
C ALA A 122 -8.84 -40.20 5.51
#